data_AF-A0A376TWU0-F1
#
_entry.id   AF-A0A376TWU0-F1
#
_cell.length_a   1.000
_cell.length_b   1.000
_cell.length_c   1.000
_cell.angle_alpha   90.00
_cell.angle_beta   90.00
_cell.angle_gamma   90.00
#
_symmetry.space_group_name_H-M   'P 1'
#
loop_
_entity.id
_entity.type
_entity.pdbx_description
1 polymer ?
#
loop_
_entity_poly.entity_id
_entity_poly.type
_entity_poly.pdbx_seq_one_letter_code
_entity_poly.pdbx_strand_id
1 'polypeptide(L)' 'MMAQNIVAWRDENGQFKNRQQLLKVSRLGPKAFEQCAGFLRINHGDNPLDASTVHPEAYPVVERILAATQQALKD' A
#
# COMPACT_ATOMS: atom_id res chain seq x y z
N MET A 1 13.62 -13.11 9.06
CA MET A 1 13.42 -12.89 7.60
C MET A 1 12.43 -11.74 7.40
N MET A 2 12.45 -11.01 6.28
CA MET A 2 11.52 -9.87 6.07
C MET A 2 10.05 -10.28 6.20
N ALA A 3 9.66 -11.42 5.61
CA ALA A 3 8.30 -11.96 5.72
C ALA A 3 7.86 -12.17 7.18
N GLN A 4 8.75 -12.67 8.05
CA GLN A 4 8.45 -12.86 9.47
C GLN A 4 8.21 -11.53 10.18
N ASN A 5 8.95 -10.48 9.83
CA ASN A 5 8.76 -9.15 10.42
C ASN A 5 7.39 -8.55 10.04
N ILE A 6 6.93 -8.78 8.81
CA ILE A 6 5.60 -8.33 8.35
C ILE A 6 4.50 -9.07 9.13
N VAL A 7 4.63 -10.38 9.32
CA VAL A 7 3.67 -11.18 10.09
C VAL A 7 3.65 -10.74 11.55
N ALA A 8 4.83 -10.61 12.20
CA ALA A 8 4.92 -10.17 13.59
C ALA A 8 4.29 -8.78 13.79
N TRP A 9 4.57 -7.83 12.90
CA TRP A 9 3.95 -6.51 12.96
C TRP A 9 2.42 -6.60 12.87
N ARG A 10 1.89 -7.43 11.97
CA ARG A 10 0.44 -7.64 11.81
C ARG A 10 -0.19 -8.30 13.04
N ASP A 11 0.49 -9.27 13.64
CA ASP A 11 -0.03 -9.97 14.81
C ASP A 11 -0.09 -9.04 16.04
N GLU A 12 0.83 -8.07 16.14
CA GLU A 12 0.87 -7.05 17.20
C GLU A 12 -0.08 -5.86 16.96
N ASN A 13 -0.23 -5.42 15.70
CA ASN A 13 -0.92 -4.16 15.35
C ASN A 13 -2.27 -4.38 14.67
N GLY A 14 -2.61 -5.63 14.33
CA GLY A 14 -3.74 -5.98 13.49
C GLY A 14 -3.43 -5.83 11.99
N GLN A 15 -4.49 -5.90 11.17
CA GLN A 15 -4.36 -5.80 9.72
C GLN A 15 -3.77 -4.44 9.26
N PHE A 16 -2.99 -4.48 8.18
CA PHE A 16 -2.58 -3.26 7.49
C PHE A 16 -3.80 -2.56 6.89
N LYS A 17 -3.92 -1.25 7.11
CA LYS A 17 -4.98 -0.40 6.55
C LYS A 17 -4.53 0.32 5.29
N ASN A 18 -3.24 0.56 5.14
CA ASN A 18 -2.66 1.17 3.95
C ASN A 18 -1.19 0.80 3.77
N ARG A 19 -0.65 0.97 2.55
CA ARG A 19 0.73 0.58 2.23
C ARG A 19 1.77 1.34 3.06
N GLN A 20 1.52 2.60 3.42
CA GLN A 20 2.45 3.38 4.25
C GLN A 20 2.75 2.73 5.60
N GLN A 21 1.83 1.91 6.15
CA GLN A 21 2.09 1.18 7.39
C GLN A 21 3.20 0.11 7.24
N LEU A 22 3.52 -0.36 6.03
CA LEU A 22 4.65 -1.26 5.80
C LEU A 22 5.99 -0.64 6.20
N LEU A 23 6.13 0.70 6.14
CA LEU A 23 7.32 1.41 6.61
C LEU A 23 7.49 1.35 8.14
N LYS A 24 6.46 0.92 8.89
CA LYS A 24 6.54 0.68 10.33
C LYS A 24 7.09 -0.71 10.66
N VAL A 25 7.22 -1.60 9.67
CA VAL A 25 7.78 -2.94 9.85
C VAL A 25 9.28 -2.84 10.06
N SER A 26 9.78 -3.47 11.13
CA SER A 26 11.20 -3.46 11.45
C SER A 26 12.06 -3.93 10.27
N ARG A 27 13.09 -3.16 9.94
CA ARG A 27 14.04 -3.38 8.83
C ARG A 27 13.46 -3.20 7.41
N LEU A 28 12.18 -2.84 7.26
CA LEU A 28 11.58 -2.50 5.96
C LEU A 28 11.81 -1.01 5.69
N GLY A 29 12.97 -0.70 5.12
CA GLY A 29 13.34 0.68 4.77
C GLY A 29 12.68 1.18 3.47
N PRO A 30 12.83 2.49 3.16
CA PRO A 30 12.20 3.11 1.98
C PRO A 30 12.52 2.41 0.66
N LYS A 31 13.76 1.94 0.46
CA LYS A 31 14.13 1.22 -0.76
C LYS A 31 13.46 -0.14 -0.87
N ALA A 32 13.38 -0.88 0.24
CA ALA A 32 12.69 -2.17 0.26
C ALA A 32 11.18 -1.98 0.03
N PHE A 33 10.59 -0.92 0.61
CA PHE A 33 9.21 -0.52 0.36
C PHE A 33 8.95 -0.25 -1.12
N GLU A 34 9.75 0.60 -1.76
CA GLU A 34 9.63 0.90 -3.20
C GLU A 34 9.71 -0.37 -4.06
N GLN A 35 10.56 -1.34 -3.70
CA GLN A 35 10.65 -2.59 -4.47
C GLN A 35 9.46 -3.53 -4.26
N CYS A 36 8.79 -3.50 -3.11
CA CYS A 36 7.74 -4.47 -2.79
C CYS A 36 6.31 -3.91 -2.83
N ALA A 37 6.11 -2.60 -2.70
CA ALA A 37 4.80 -2.00 -2.46
C ALA A 37 3.79 -2.32 -3.57
N GLY A 38 4.21 -2.38 -4.84
CA GLY A 38 3.33 -2.71 -5.96
C GLY A 38 2.89 -4.18 -6.04
N PHE A 39 3.60 -5.07 -5.33
CA PHE A 39 3.28 -6.50 -5.29
C PHE A 39 2.43 -6.89 -4.08
N LEU A 40 2.45 -6.08 -3.03
CA LEU A 40 1.67 -6.29 -1.82
C LEU A 40 0.30 -5.62 -1.95
N ARG A 41 -0.76 -6.39 -1.73
CA ARG A 41 -2.15 -5.92 -1.79
C ARG A 41 -2.75 -5.83 -0.40
N ILE A 42 -3.47 -4.75 -0.13
CA ILE A 42 -4.26 -4.55 1.07
C ILE A 42 -5.72 -4.45 0.64
N ASN A 43 -6.48 -5.49 0.94
CA ASN A 43 -7.92 -5.52 0.66
C ASN A 43 -8.66 -4.81 1.80
N HIS A 44 -9.74 -4.10 1.47
CA HIS A 44 -10.54 -3.34 2.44
C HIS A 44 -9.71 -2.35 3.28
N GLY A 45 -8.68 -1.76 2.66
CA GLY A 45 -7.86 -0.69 3.24
C GLY A 45 -8.49 0.69 3.06
N ASP A 46 -7.80 1.71 3.56
CA ASP A 46 -8.24 3.12 3.49
C ASP A 46 -8.21 3.67 2.05
N ASN A 47 -7.36 3.08 1.19
CA ASN A 47 -7.19 3.50 -0.20
C ASN A 47 -7.49 2.32 -1.15
N PRO A 48 -8.51 2.39 -2.02
CA PRO A 48 -8.84 1.34 -2.99
C PRO A 48 -7.68 0.96 -3.91
N LEU A 49 -6.74 1.88 -4.18
CA LEU A 49 -5.56 1.61 -5.01
C LEU A 49 -4.60 0.60 -4.36
N ASP A 50 -4.61 0.46 -3.03
CA ASP A 50 -3.79 -0.51 -2.32
C ASP A 50 -4.21 -1.96 -2.58
N ALA A 51 -5.45 -2.19 -3.06
CA ALA A 51 -5.92 -3.50 -3.52
C ALA A 51 -5.49 -3.83 -4.96
N SER A 52 -4.95 -2.85 -5.69
CA SER A 52 -4.54 -2.96 -7.09
C SER A 52 -3.03 -3.17 -7.25
N THR A 53 -2.57 -3.37 -8.49
CA THR A 53 -1.15 -3.41 -8.85
C THR A 53 -0.55 -2.02 -9.12
N VAL A 54 -1.32 -0.94 -8.97
CA VAL A 54 -0.80 0.43 -9.12
C VAL A 54 0.20 0.68 -8.00
N HIS A 55 1.42 1.06 -8.36
CA HIS A 55 2.45 1.38 -7.39
C HIS A 55 2.14 2.73 -6.68
N PRO A 56 2.42 2.91 -5.37
CA PRO A 56 2.14 4.16 -4.66
C PRO A 56 2.74 5.43 -5.29
N GLU A 57 3.86 5.32 -5.99
CA GLU A 57 4.46 6.46 -6.72
C GLU A 57 3.55 7.02 -7.82
N ALA A 58 2.63 6.21 -8.33
CA ALA A 58 1.71 6.56 -9.39
C ALA A 58 0.35 7.08 -8.87
N TYR A 59 0.12 7.12 -7.55
CA TYR A 59 -1.17 7.61 -7.00
C TYR A 59 -1.49 9.04 -7.44
N PRO A 60 -0.53 10.00 -7.46
CA PRO A 60 -0.80 11.34 -7.98
C PRO A 60 -1.21 11.34 -9.46
N VAL A 61 -0.74 10.37 -10.25
CA VAL A 61 -1.13 10.23 -11.67
C VAL A 61 -2.57 9.73 -11.76
N VAL A 62 -2.96 8.74 -10.96
CA VAL A 62 -4.35 8.24 -10.92
C VAL A 62 -5.32 9.33 -10.48
N GLU A 63 -4.97 10.10 -9.45
CA GLU A 63 -5.79 11.23 -8.98
C GLU A 63 -6.02 12.28 -10.08
N ARG A 64 -4.97 12.61 -10.85
CA ARG A 64 -5.09 13.53 -12.00
C ARG A 64 -5.99 12.97 -13.09
N ILE A 65 -5.92 11.67 -13.37
CA ILE A 65 -6.78 11.02 -14.36
C ILE A 65 -8.24 11.09 -13.89
N LEU A 66 -8.53 10.74 -12.64
CA LEU A 66 -9.88 10.79 -12.07
C LEU A 66 -10.47 12.21 -12.09
N ALA A 67 -9.66 13.21 -11.76
CA ALA A 67 -10.07 14.61 -11.85
C ALA A 67 -10.38 15.04 -13.30
N ALA A 68 -9.56 14.61 -14.27
CA ALA A 68 -9.76 14.92 -15.68
C ALA A 68 -10.97 14.20 -16.29
N THR A 69 -11.27 12.97 -15.85
CA THR A 69 -12.39 12.17 -16.34
C THR A 69 -13.68 12.36 -15.54
N GLN A 70 -13.64 13.15 -14.46
CA GLN A 70 -14.76 13.34 -13.51
C GLN A 70 -15.28 12.01 -12.94
N GLN A 71 -14.37 11.09 -12.64
CA GLN A 71 -14.68 9.78 -12.07
C GLN A 71 -14.20 9.68 -10.62
N ALA A 72 -14.84 8.80 -9.85
CA ALA A 72 -14.42 8.45 -8.50
C ALA A 72 -13.95 6.99 -8.45
N LEU A 73 -13.02 6.69 -7.54
CA LEU A 73 -12.69 5.30 -7.21
C LEU A 73 -13.93 4.63 -6.60
N LYS A 74 -14.20 3.40 -7.05
CA LYS A 74 -15.21 2.54 -6.44
C LYS A 74 -14.51 1.61 -5.46
N ASP A 75 -15.16 1.37 -4.33
CA ASP A 75 -14.72 0.42 -3.30
C ASP A 75 -14.70 -1.03 -3.80
#